data_AF-A0A973MKE3-F1
#
_entry.id   AF-A0A973MKE3-F1
#
_cell.length_a   1.000
_cell.length_b   1.000
_cell.length_c   1.000
_cell.angle_alpha   90.00
_cell.angle_beta   90.00
_cell.angle_gamma   90.00
#
_symmetry.space_group_name_H-M   'P 1'
#
loop_
_entity.id
_entity.type
_entity.pdbx_description
1 polymer ?
#
loop_
_entity_poly.entity_id
_entity_poly.type
_entity_poly.pdbx_seq_one_letter_code
_entity_poly.pdbx_strand_id
1 'polypeptide(L)'
;ENRNAFMGLRGIENGVTRFHQVRVPAANRIGPEGAGLKIALTTLNTGRLSLPASCVAAGKWCLKIAREWSAAREQWGKPIAQHEAVGSKISFIAATTFALEAVLDLSSQMADEDRNDIRIEGALAKLFSSEMAWLIADELVQIRGGRGFETAASLAARGERAVPAEQVLRDLRINRIFEGSTEIMHLLIAREAVDAHLSVAGDLIDPEKSLQDKAKAGANAGVFYAKWLPKLVAGPGQLPVSYGEFKHGVDLSPHLRYVERHARKLARSTFYAMSRWQGKMETKQGFLGRIVDIGAELFAMSAACVRAELLRSQGDHGREAYQLADVFCRQSRIRVEELFGRLWTNTDDLDRKLVKGIMSGTYEWLEDGIVDPSGEGPWIAAADPGASAKENQHRPIR
;
A
#
# COMPACT_ATOMS: atom_id res chain seq x y z
N GLU A 1 5.79 25.84 -18.38
CA GLU A 1 7.16 26.38 -18.36
C GLU A 1 8.19 25.36 -18.80
N ASN A 2 8.17 24.14 -18.26
CA ASN A 2 9.09 23.07 -18.65
C ASN A 2 8.32 21.75 -18.78
N ARG A 3 8.74 20.89 -19.70
CA ARG A 3 8.29 19.49 -19.77
C ARG A 3 9.17 18.66 -18.84
N ASN A 4 8.53 17.77 -18.08
CA ASN A 4 9.24 16.90 -17.16
C ASN A 4 9.53 15.56 -17.85
N ALA A 5 10.74 15.04 -17.66
CA ALA A 5 11.11 13.67 -18.03
C ALA A 5 11.19 12.83 -16.75
N PHE A 6 10.54 11.67 -16.76
CA PHE A 6 10.51 10.76 -15.61
C PHE A 6 11.15 9.41 -15.92
N MET A 7 11.51 8.69 -14.86
CA MET A 7 12.11 7.36 -14.94
C MET A 7 11.22 6.37 -15.70
N GLY A 8 9.93 6.32 -15.33
CA GLY A 8 8.89 5.49 -15.93
C GLY A 8 7.68 6.32 -16.36
N LEU A 9 6.65 5.65 -16.88
CA LEU A 9 5.42 6.23 -17.42
C LEU A 9 5.71 7.31 -18.48
N ARG A 10 6.69 7.03 -19.36
CA ARG A 10 7.18 7.98 -20.38
C ARG A 10 6.13 8.38 -21.42
N GLY A 11 4.99 7.69 -21.47
CA GLY A 11 3.84 8.07 -22.29
C GLY A 11 2.98 9.19 -21.68
N ILE A 12 3.18 9.54 -20.40
CA ILE A 12 2.41 10.60 -19.74
C ILE A 12 3.13 11.94 -19.92
N GLU A 13 2.41 12.89 -20.51
CA GLU A 13 2.85 14.27 -20.66
C GLU A 13 2.75 15.02 -19.33
N ASN A 14 3.89 15.43 -18.78
CA ASN A 14 3.95 16.20 -17.54
C ASN A 14 4.73 17.49 -17.74
N GLY A 15 4.40 18.52 -16.95
CA GLY A 15 5.13 19.77 -17.00
C GLY A 15 4.86 20.68 -15.83
N VAL A 16 5.84 21.53 -15.55
CA VAL A 16 5.70 22.62 -14.58
C VAL A 16 4.76 23.67 -15.17
N THR A 17 3.61 23.85 -14.50
CA THR A 17 2.56 24.78 -14.91
C THR A 17 2.61 26.03 -14.05
N ARG A 18 2.54 27.20 -14.69
CA ARG A 18 2.48 28.51 -14.03
C ARG A 18 1.16 29.18 -14.36
N PHE A 19 0.45 29.61 -13.33
CA PHE A 19 -0.71 30.48 -13.45
C PHE A 19 -0.29 31.90 -13.09
N HIS A 20 -0.23 32.80 -14.07
CA HIS A 20 0.06 34.22 -13.85
C HIS A 20 -1.07 35.07 -14.43
N GLN A 21 -1.75 35.85 -13.58
CA GLN A 21 -2.88 36.70 -13.97
C GLN A 21 -3.96 35.95 -14.79
N VAL A 22 -4.18 34.67 -14.46
CA VAL A 22 -5.19 33.84 -15.14
C VAL A 22 -6.57 34.23 -14.63
N ARG A 23 -7.36 34.89 -15.48
CA ARG A 23 -8.75 35.20 -15.16
C ARG A 23 -9.59 33.93 -15.27
N VAL A 24 -10.12 33.46 -14.15
CA VAL A 24 -11.09 32.35 -14.08
C VAL A 24 -12.49 32.92 -13.85
N PRO A 25 -13.47 32.69 -14.75
CA PRO A 25 -14.85 33.12 -14.51
C PRO A 25 -15.44 32.50 -13.24
N ALA A 26 -16.27 33.25 -12.51
CA ALA A 26 -16.93 32.75 -11.30
C ALA A 26 -17.79 31.50 -11.57
N ALA A 27 -18.35 31.39 -12.78
CA ALA A 27 -19.11 30.22 -13.23
C ALA A 27 -18.28 28.92 -13.31
N ASN A 28 -16.95 29.01 -13.36
CA ASN A 28 -16.05 27.84 -13.37
C ASN A 28 -15.63 27.39 -11.96
N ARG A 29 -16.16 28.01 -10.90
CA ARG A 29 -15.88 27.58 -9.52
C ARG A 29 -16.53 26.22 -9.27
N ILE A 30 -15.72 25.25 -8.84
CA ILE A 30 -16.20 23.92 -8.45
C ILE A 30 -16.54 23.94 -6.96
N GLY A 31 -17.84 23.85 -6.66
CA GLY A 31 -18.36 23.86 -5.29
C GLY A 31 -18.34 25.24 -4.59
N PRO A 32 -18.63 25.27 -3.27
CA PRO A 32 -18.57 26.49 -2.47
C PRO A 32 -17.15 27.01 -2.26
N GLU A 33 -17.02 28.30 -1.99
CA GLU A 33 -15.75 28.90 -1.57
C GLU A 33 -15.24 28.25 -0.27
N GLY A 34 -13.93 27.95 -0.22
CA GLY A 34 -13.30 27.24 0.90
C GLY A 34 -13.48 25.71 0.91
N ALA A 35 -14.33 25.15 0.04
CA ALA A 35 -14.61 23.70 0.03
C ALA A 35 -13.56 22.84 -0.70
N GLY A 36 -12.52 23.45 -1.30
CA GLY A 36 -11.58 22.78 -2.20
C GLY A 36 -10.88 21.56 -1.60
N LEU A 37 -10.43 21.64 -0.34
CA LEU A 37 -9.77 20.52 0.32
C LEU A 37 -10.71 19.31 0.50
N LYS A 38 -11.96 19.55 0.92
CA LYS A 38 -12.95 18.50 1.09
C LYS A 38 -13.23 17.81 -0.25
N ILE A 39 -13.44 18.60 -1.30
CA ILE A 39 -13.68 18.07 -2.66
C ILE A 39 -12.50 17.20 -3.10
N ALA A 40 -11.27 17.70 -2.98
CA ALA A 40 -10.07 16.95 -3.35
C ALA A 40 -9.96 15.61 -2.60
N LEU A 41 -10.13 15.62 -1.28
CA LEU A 41 -10.04 14.40 -0.47
C LEU A 41 -11.17 13.40 -0.76
N THR A 42 -12.39 13.87 -1.01
CA THR A 42 -13.51 12.98 -1.38
C THR A 42 -13.29 12.33 -2.74
N THR A 43 -12.80 13.07 -3.75
CA THR A 43 -12.51 12.51 -5.08
C THR A 43 -11.40 11.47 -5.04
N LEU A 44 -10.41 11.62 -4.15
CA LEU A 44 -9.32 10.65 -4.01
C LEU A 44 -9.81 9.28 -3.51
N ASN A 45 -10.88 9.18 -2.73
CA ASN A 45 -11.30 7.91 -2.14
C ASN A 45 -11.71 6.85 -3.18
N THR A 46 -12.52 7.22 -4.17
CA THR A 46 -12.91 6.33 -5.27
C THR A 46 -11.88 6.35 -6.39
N GLY A 47 -11.29 7.52 -6.70
CA GLY A 47 -10.25 7.65 -7.73
C GLY A 47 -9.04 6.73 -7.49
N ARG A 48 -8.70 6.49 -6.21
CA ARG A 48 -7.61 5.60 -5.80
C ARG A 48 -7.75 4.16 -6.27
N LEU A 49 -8.95 3.65 -6.56
CA LEU A 49 -9.15 2.24 -6.96
C LEU A 49 -8.64 1.94 -8.39
N SER A 50 -8.46 2.96 -9.23
CA SER A 50 -7.85 2.82 -10.55
C SER A 50 -6.39 2.34 -10.48
N LEU A 51 -5.65 2.73 -9.44
CA LEU A 51 -4.26 2.38 -9.25
C LEU A 51 -4.09 0.89 -8.89
N PRO A 52 -4.79 0.31 -7.89
CA PRO A 52 -4.84 -1.13 -7.68
C PRO A 52 -5.19 -1.93 -8.94
N ALA A 53 -6.12 -1.46 -9.78
CA ALA A 53 -6.43 -2.12 -11.04
C ALA A 53 -5.22 -2.21 -11.98
N SER A 54 -4.45 -1.13 -12.10
CA SER A 54 -3.19 -1.15 -12.88
C SER A 54 -2.14 -2.09 -12.28
N CYS A 55 -2.04 -2.17 -10.95
CA CYS A 55 -1.16 -3.08 -10.22
C CYS A 55 -1.52 -4.55 -10.45
N VAL A 56 -2.81 -4.88 -10.44
CA VAL A 56 -3.32 -6.22 -10.77
C VAL A 56 -2.95 -6.61 -12.20
N ALA A 57 -3.18 -5.70 -13.16
CA ALA A 57 -2.84 -5.95 -14.56
C ALA A 57 -1.34 -6.22 -14.74
N ALA A 58 -0.49 -5.43 -14.08
CA ALA A 58 0.95 -5.66 -14.06
C ALA A 58 1.31 -7.01 -13.43
N GLY A 59 0.70 -7.37 -12.29
CA GLY A 59 0.91 -8.66 -11.63
C GLY A 59 0.56 -9.86 -12.52
N LYS A 60 -0.58 -9.81 -13.21
CA LYS A 60 -1.01 -10.84 -14.17
C LYS A 60 -0.03 -10.98 -15.33
N TRP A 61 0.46 -9.85 -15.86
CA TRP A 61 1.46 -9.87 -16.92
C TRP A 61 2.80 -10.45 -16.42
N CYS A 62 3.25 -10.03 -15.24
CA CYS A 62 4.46 -10.55 -14.63
C CYS A 62 4.38 -12.06 -14.40
N LEU A 63 3.25 -12.58 -13.89
CA LEU A 63 3.01 -14.01 -13.73
C LEU A 63 3.15 -14.76 -15.06
N LYS A 64 2.51 -14.24 -16.11
CA LYS A 64 2.58 -14.84 -17.45
C LYS A 64 4.02 -14.95 -17.95
N ILE A 65 4.78 -13.86 -17.86
CA ILE A 65 6.17 -13.83 -18.33
C ILE A 65 7.06 -14.72 -17.45
N ALA A 66 6.92 -14.65 -16.12
CA ALA A 66 7.68 -15.48 -15.19
C ALA A 66 7.49 -16.97 -15.48
N ARG A 67 6.25 -17.41 -15.72
CA ARG A 67 5.91 -18.79 -16.13
C ARG A 67 6.56 -19.16 -17.46
N GLU A 68 6.38 -18.35 -18.50
CA GLU A 68 6.89 -18.65 -19.85
C GLU A 68 8.42 -18.68 -19.90
N TRP A 69 9.06 -17.68 -19.31
CA TRP A 69 10.53 -17.59 -19.27
C TRP A 69 11.13 -18.74 -18.46
N SER A 70 10.57 -19.03 -17.28
CA SER A 70 11.15 -20.02 -16.39
C SER A 70 10.97 -21.46 -16.87
N ALA A 71 9.98 -21.70 -17.73
CA ALA A 71 9.80 -22.97 -18.43
C ALA A 71 10.79 -23.15 -19.59
N ALA A 72 11.14 -22.06 -20.30
CA ALA A 72 12.00 -22.10 -21.47
C ALA A 72 13.50 -22.01 -21.14
N ARG A 73 13.88 -21.28 -20.09
CA ARG A 73 15.28 -21.09 -19.70
C ARG A 73 15.75 -22.31 -18.92
N GLU A 74 16.81 -22.96 -19.41
CA GLU A 74 17.47 -24.05 -18.69
C GLU A 74 18.82 -23.60 -18.10
N GLN A 75 19.05 -23.96 -16.85
CA GLN A 75 20.37 -23.86 -16.19
C GLN A 75 20.55 -25.04 -15.26
N TRP A 76 21.79 -25.51 -15.13
CA TRP A 76 22.14 -26.70 -14.35
C TRP A 76 21.29 -27.93 -14.75
N GLY A 77 21.09 -28.11 -16.07
CA GLY A 77 20.48 -29.33 -16.63
C GLY A 77 18.96 -29.44 -16.53
N LYS A 78 18.23 -28.40 -16.10
CA LYS A 78 16.76 -28.39 -16.08
C LYS A 78 16.17 -26.98 -16.26
N PRO A 79 14.89 -26.86 -16.63
CA PRO A 79 14.18 -25.59 -16.63
C PRO A 79 14.29 -24.88 -15.29
N ILE A 80 14.52 -23.57 -15.30
CA ILE A 80 14.77 -22.83 -14.06
C ILE A 80 13.56 -22.82 -13.12
N ALA A 81 12.34 -23.01 -13.65
CA ALA A 81 11.12 -23.21 -12.86
C ALA A 81 11.21 -24.39 -11.87
N GLN A 82 12.10 -25.36 -12.11
CA GLN A 82 12.30 -26.53 -11.25
C GLN A 82 13.37 -26.30 -10.15
N HIS A 83 13.99 -25.12 -10.09
CA HIS A 83 14.87 -24.74 -8.99
C HIS A 83 14.04 -24.07 -7.91
N GLU A 84 14.17 -24.53 -6.66
CA GLU A 84 13.36 -24.07 -5.52
C GLU A 84 13.35 -22.54 -5.37
N ALA A 85 14.51 -21.90 -5.51
CA ALA A 85 14.67 -20.45 -5.40
C ALA A 85 13.91 -19.65 -6.48
N VAL A 86 13.68 -20.22 -7.66
CA VAL A 86 12.87 -19.60 -8.72
C VAL A 86 11.40 -19.98 -8.54
N GLY A 87 11.12 -21.23 -8.18
CA GLY A 87 9.78 -21.72 -7.88
C GLY A 87 9.10 -20.92 -6.76
N SER A 88 9.84 -20.55 -5.71
CA SER A 88 9.32 -19.70 -4.62
C SER A 88 8.89 -18.31 -5.12
N LYS A 89 9.66 -17.71 -6.02
CA LYS A 89 9.36 -16.40 -6.64
C LYS A 89 8.13 -16.48 -7.55
N ILE A 90 8.04 -17.51 -8.39
CA ILE A 90 6.84 -17.74 -9.23
C ILE A 90 5.60 -17.96 -8.37
N SER A 91 5.74 -18.74 -7.29
CA SER A 91 4.66 -18.99 -6.32
C SER A 91 4.19 -17.70 -5.63
N PHE A 92 5.13 -16.86 -5.17
CA PHE A 92 4.84 -15.54 -4.62
C PHE A 92 4.09 -14.65 -5.63
N ILE A 93 4.58 -14.56 -6.88
CA ILE A 93 3.94 -13.75 -7.92
C ILE A 93 2.51 -14.22 -8.17
N ALA A 94 2.29 -15.53 -8.28
CA ALA A 94 0.97 -16.11 -8.54
C ALA A 94 -0.03 -15.84 -7.40
N ALA A 95 0.35 -16.23 -6.18
CA ALA A 95 -0.50 -16.12 -5.01
C ALA A 95 -0.81 -14.67 -4.64
N THR A 96 0.20 -13.78 -4.75
CA THR A 96 0.03 -12.36 -4.46
C THR A 96 -0.81 -11.67 -5.53
N THR A 97 -0.63 -11.99 -6.82
CA THR A 97 -1.50 -11.43 -7.88
C THR A 97 -2.97 -11.79 -7.66
N PHE A 98 -3.26 -13.02 -7.22
CA PHE A 98 -4.62 -13.44 -6.86
C PHE A 98 -5.19 -12.59 -5.71
N ALA A 99 -4.40 -12.34 -4.66
CA ALA A 99 -4.80 -11.50 -3.54
C ALA A 99 -4.98 -10.03 -3.93
N LEU A 100 -4.14 -9.48 -4.83
CA LEU A 100 -4.31 -8.12 -5.35
C LEU A 100 -5.66 -7.94 -6.04
N GLU A 101 -6.03 -8.90 -6.87
CA GLU A 101 -7.32 -8.87 -7.56
C GLU A 101 -8.48 -9.03 -6.56
N ALA A 102 -8.32 -9.87 -5.54
CA ALA A 102 -9.30 -10.02 -4.47
C ALA A 102 -9.55 -8.71 -3.70
N VAL A 103 -8.47 -8.02 -3.36
CA VAL A 103 -8.52 -6.71 -2.68
C VAL A 103 -9.20 -5.67 -3.56
N LEU A 104 -8.82 -5.58 -4.84
CA LEU A 104 -9.44 -4.67 -5.79
C LEU A 104 -10.95 -4.92 -5.92
N ASP A 105 -11.35 -6.16 -6.17
CA ASP A 105 -12.75 -6.50 -6.44
C ASP A 105 -13.62 -6.24 -5.20
N LEU A 106 -13.15 -6.65 -4.01
CA LEU A 106 -13.87 -6.41 -2.77
C LEU A 106 -14.01 -4.91 -2.48
N SER A 107 -12.92 -4.14 -2.58
CA SER A 107 -12.96 -2.70 -2.35
C SER A 107 -13.82 -1.96 -3.38
N SER A 108 -13.81 -2.40 -4.64
CA SER A 108 -14.65 -1.83 -5.70
C SER A 108 -16.13 -2.15 -5.48
N GLN A 109 -16.46 -3.39 -5.12
CA GLN A 109 -17.82 -3.77 -4.76
C GLN A 109 -18.32 -2.94 -3.57
N MET A 110 -17.51 -2.77 -2.53
CA MET A 110 -17.91 -1.96 -1.37
C MET A 110 -18.18 -0.51 -1.75
N ALA A 111 -17.44 0.03 -2.73
CA ALA A 111 -17.64 1.37 -3.26
C ALA A 111 -18.94 1.50 -4.05
N ASP A 112 -19.23 0.52 -4.91
CA ASP A 112 -20.43 0.51 -5.77
C ASP A 112 -21.73 0.32 -4.97
N GLU A 113 -21.66 -0.35 -3.81
CA GLU A 113 -22.84 -0.57 -2.96
C GLU A 113 -23.34 0.71 -2.23
N ASP A 114 -22.56 1.80 -2.20
CA ASP A 114 -22.87 3.12 -1.60
C ASP A 114 -23.40 3.11 -0.14
N ARG A 115 -23.31 1.95 0.53
CA ARG A 115 -23.69 1.73 1.93
C ARG A 115 -22.49 1.64 2.87
N ASN A 116 -21.27 1.60 2.32
CA ASN A 116 -20.04 1.37 3.05
C ASN A 116 -19.16 2.62 3.05
N ASP A 117 -18.49 2.90 4.17
CA ASP A 117 -17.42 3.88 4.22
C ASP A 117 -16.11 3.24 3.78
N ILE A 118 -15.73 3.43 2.52
CA ILE A 118 -14.57 2.77 1.89
C ILE A 118 -13.22 3.48 2.15
N ARG A 119 -13.18 4.47 3.05
CA ARG A 119 -11.95 5.28 3.26
C ARG A 119 -10.75 4.43 3.62
N ILE A 120 -10.93 3.44 4.50
CA ILE A 120 -9.85 2.56 4.95
C ILE A 120 -9.55 1.51 3.88
N GLU A 121 -10.58 0.86 3.34
CA GLU A 121 -10.44 -0.23 2.35
C GLU A 121 -9.81 0.25 1.06
N GLY A 122 -10.26 1.40 0.51
CA GLY A 122 -9.66 2.00 -0.69
C GLY A 122 -8.22 2.44 -0.45
N ALA A 123 -7.91 2.96 0.74
CA ALA A 123 -6.55 3.33 1.12
C ALA A 123 -5.63 2.10 1.29
N LEU A 124 -6.10 1.04 1.94
CA LEU A 124 -5.41 -0.24 2.06
C LEU A 124 -5.20 -0.89 0.70
N ALA A 125 -6.21 -0.86 -0.19
CA ALA A 125 -6.11 -1.38 -1.54
C ALA A 125 -5.00 -0.67 -2.32
N LYS A 126 -4.97 0.67 -2.28
CA LYS A 126 -3.90 1.46 -2.90
C LYS A 126 -2.53 1.10 -2.33
N LEU A 127 -2.38 1.15 -1.01
CA LEU A 127 -1.13 0.89 -0.31
C LEU A 127 -0.59 -0.50 -0.64
N PHE A 128 -1.37 -1.54 -0.31
CA PHE A 128 -1.00 -2.94 -0.49
C PHE A 128 -0.68 -3.26 -1.95
N SER A 129 -1.52 -2.82 -2.88
CA SER A 129 -1.33 -3.12 -4.30
C SER A 129 -0.12 -2.43 -4.89
N SER A 130 0.19 -1.20 -4.48
CA SER A 130 1.38 -0.49 -4.96
C SER A 130 2.68 -1.12 -4.49
N GLU A 131 2.74 -1.54 -3.22
CA GLU A 131 3.92 -2.19 -2.64
C GLU A 131 4.14 -3.61 -3.22
N MET A 132 3.08 -4.42 -3.27
CA MET A 132 3.18 -5.79 -3.76
C MET A 132 3.43 -5.87 -5.27
N ALA A 133 2.83 -4.98 -6.08
CA ALA A 133 3.09 -4.97 -7.51
C ALA A 133 4.55 -4.59 -7.82
N TRP A 134 5.14 -3.67 -7.04
CA TRP A 134 6.56 -3.35 -7.13
C TRP A 134 7.43 -4.59 -6.86
N LEU A 135 7.17 -5.32 -5.78
CA LEU A 135 7.89 -6.56 -5.46
C LEU A 135 7.71 -7.63 -6.54
N ILE A 136 6.50 -7.79 -7.09
CA ILE A 136 6.23 -8.72 -8.19
C ILE A 136 7.07 -8.37 -9.43
N ALA A 137 7.15 -7.09 -9.79
CA ALA A 137 7.93 -6.66 -10.95
C ALA A 137 9.44 -6.81 -10.71
N ASP A 138 9.92 -6.52 -9.50
CA ASP A 138 11.31 -6.75 -9.10
C ASP A 138 11.68 -8.23 -9.20
N GLU A 139 10.82 -9.11 -8.68
CA GLU A 139 11.00 -10.56 -8.78
C GLU A 139 10.98 -11.06 -10.22
N LEU A 140 10.15 -10.49 -11.09
CA LEU A 140 10.19 -10.81 -12.52
C LEU A 140 11.53 -10.44 -13.15
N VAL A 141 12.07 -9.25 -12.84
CA VAL A 141 13.38 -8.82 -13.34
C VAL A 141 14.45 -9.79 -12.85
N GLN A 142 14.42 -10.18 -11.58
CA GLN A 142 15.36 -11.13 -11.00
C GLN A 142 15.27 -12.53 -11.66
N ILE A 143 14.07 -13.06 -11.87
CA ILE A 143 13.83 -14.34 -12.57
C ILE A 143 14.42 -14.32 -13.99
N ARG A 144 14.38 -13.16 -14.66
CA ARG A 144 14.92 -12.98 -16.01
C ARG A 144 16.42 -12.68 -16.06
N GLY A 145 17.05 -12.43 -14.91
CA GLY A 145 18.47 -12.08 -14.82
C GLY A 145 18.83 -10.90 -15.73
N GLY A 146 19.93 -11.02 -16.48
CA GLY A 146 20.34 -9.96 -17.43
C GLY A 146 19.26 -9.57 -18.45
N ARG A 147 18.39 -10.50 -18.86
CA ARG A 147 17.25 -10.22 -19.76
C ARG A 147 16.11 -9.47 -19.10
N GLY A 148 16.10 -9.39 -17.77
CA GLY A 148 15.21 -8.54 -17.00
C GLY A 148 15.63 -7.08 -17.02
N PHE A 149 16.94 -6.81 -17.17
CA PHE A 149 17.51 -5.46 -17.17
C PHE A 149 17.69 -4.87 -18.59
N GLU A 150 17.61 -5.70 -19.63
CA GLU A 150 17.62 -5.25 -21.02
C GLU A 150 16.28 -4.60 -21.43
N THR A 151 16.35 -3.50 -22.19
CA THR A 151 15.16 -2.84 -22.75
C THR A 151 14.48 -3.73 -23.79
N ALA A 152 13.17 -3.54 -24.01
CA ALA A 152 12.44 -4.30 -25.02
C ALA A 152 13.00 -4.13 -26.45
N ALA A 153 13.49 -2.94 -26.79
CA ALA A 153 14.13 -2.69 -28.08
C ALA A 153 15.47 -3.46 -28.22
N SER A 154 16.27 -3.52 -27.15
CA SER A 154 17.50 -4.34 -27.12
C SER A 154 17.19 -5.83 -27.30
N LEU A 155 16.17 -6.32 -26.60
CA LEU A 155 15.71 -7.71 -26.72
C LEU A 155 15.21 -8.04 -28.13
N ALA A 156 14.51 -7.11 -28.79
CA ALA A 156 14.09 -7.29 -30.18
C ALA A 156 15.28 -7.36 -31.13
N ALA A 157 16.26 -6.46 -30.96
CA ALA A 157 17.43 -6.37 -31.84
C ALA A 157 18.32 -7.63 -31.80
N ARG A 158 18.32 -8.37 -30.69
CA ARG A 158 19.01 -9.67 -30.56
C ARG A 158 18.19 -10.88 -31.04
N GLY A 159 16.97 -10.67 -31.54
CA GLY A 159 16.08 -11.74 -32.00
C GLY A 159 15.30 -12.46 -30.90
N GLU A 160 15.25 -11.91 -29.68
CA GLU A 160 14.42 -12.43 -28.60
C GLU A 160 13.07 -11.70 -28.54
N ARG A 161 12.11 -12.27 -27.80
CA ARG A 161 10.83 -11.61 -27.55
C ARG A 161 11.06 -10.28 -26.81
N ALA A 162 10.50 -9.20 -27.35
CA ALA A 162 10.55 -7.86 -26.76
C ALA A 162 9.72 -7.78 -25.47
N VAL A 163 10.28 -8.26 -24.36
CA VAL A 163 9.61 -8.29 -23.05
C VAL A 163 10.10 -7.12 -22.19
N PRO A 164 9.29 -6.07 -21.99
CA PRO A 164 9.67 -4.83 -21.29
C PRO A 164 9.65 -4.95 -19.74
N ALA A 165 10.38 -5.92 -19.17
CA ALA A 165 10.38 -6.13 -17.72
C ALA A 165 10.94 -4.92 -16.94
N GLU A 166 12.07 -4.36 -17.39
CA GLU A 166 12.66 -3.15 -16.80
C GLU A 166 11.72 -1.94 -16.88
N GLN A 167 10.92 -1.84 -17.94
CA GLN A 167 9.95 -0.76 -18.07
C GLN A 167 8.82 -0.90 -17.05
N VAL A 168 8.24 -2.09 -16.90
CA VAL A 168 7.19 -2.33 -15.89
C VAL A 168 7.70 -1.98 -14.49
N LEU A 169 8.95 -2.36 -14.17
CA LEU A 169 9.58 -1.96 -12.92
C LEU A 169 9.61 -0.42 -12.80
N ARG A 170 10.22 0.28 -13.76
CA ARG A 170 10.28 1.76 -13.75
C ARG A 170 8.91 2.43 -13.64
N ASP A 171 7.92 1.90 -14.35
CA ASP A 171 6.57 2.44 -14.43
C ASP A 171 5.80 2.27 -13.11
N LEU A 172 6.02 1.17 -12.37
CA LEU A 172 5.37 0.93 -11.09
C LEU A 172 5.99 1.71 -9.91
N ARG A 173 7.22 2.24 -10.04
CA ARG A 173 7.88 2.94 -8.92
C ARG A 173 7.06 4.11 -8.38
N ILE A 174 6.41 4.84 -9.28
CA ILE A 174 5.65 6.06 -8.94
C ILE A 174 4.37 5.74 -8.17
N ASN A 175 3.84 4.50 -8.27
CA ASN A 175 2.61 4.09 -7.60
C ASN A 175 2.74 4.12 -6.07
N ARG A 176 3.97 4.02 -5.56
CA ARG A 176 4.30 4.13 -4.14
C ARG A 176 4.43 5.59 -3.65
N ILE A 177 4.35 6.56 -4.56
CA ILE A 177 4.61 7.98 -4.28
C ILE A 177 3.37 8.84 -4.55
N PHE A 178 2.79 8.75 -5.75
CA PHE A 178 1.62 9.56 -6.09
C PHE A 178 0.33 9.01 -5.44
N GLU A 179 -0.75 9.78 -5.51
CA GLU A 179 -2.04 9.43 -4.87
C GLU A 179 -1.91 9.22 -3.34
N GLY A 180 -0.87 9.82 -2.74
CA GLY A 180 -0.43 9.65 -1.36
C GLY A 180 0.76 8.68 -1.26
N SER A 181 1.92 9.14 -0.78
CA SER A 181 3.08 8.25 -0.60
C SER A 181 2.77 7.16 0.41
N THR A 182 3.47 6.03 0.35
CA THR A 182 3.33 4.92 1.31
C THR A 182 3.35 5.41 2.77
N GLU A 183 4.26 6.31 3.12
CA GLU A 183 4.36 6.87 4.47
C GLU A 183 3.12 7.71 4.82
N ILE A 184 2.63 8.53 3.91
CA ILE A 184 1.42 9.33 4.14
C ILE A 184 0.18 8.44 4.22
N MET A 185 0.11 7.38 3.41
CA MET A 185 -0.96 6.39 3.47
C MET A 185 -0.98 5.67 4.82
N HIS A 186 0.18 5.30 5.37
CA HIS A 186 0.28 4.76 6.72
C HIS A 186 -0.31 5.70 7.76
N LEU A 187 0.03 7.00 7.72
CA LEU A 187 -0.49 7.96 8.69
C LEU A 187 -2.00 8.19 8.51
N LEU A 188 -2.47 8.28 7.27
CA LEU A 188 -3.90 8.43 6.97
C LEU A 188 -4.70 7.24 7.50
N ILE A 189 -4.31 6.02 7.15
CA ILE A 189 -5.02 4.80 7.56
C ILE A 189 -4.95 4.62 9.07
N ALA A 190 -3.78 4.85 9.68
CA ALA A 190 -3.64 4.73 11.13
C ALA A 190 -4.53 5.73 11.87
N ARG A 191 -4.65 6.97 11.36
CA ARG A 191 -5.55 7.98 11.92
C ARG A 191 -7.01 7.55 11.82
N GLU A 192 -7.46 7.13 10.64
CA GLU A 192 -8.85 6.68 10.45
C GLU A 192 -9.16 5.44 11.31
N ALA A 193 -8.20 4.51 11.47
CA ALA A 193 -8.36 3.32 12.29
C ALA A 193 -8.54 3.61 13.80
N VAL A 194 -8.03 4.73 14.30
CA VAL A 194 -8.21 5.15 15.71
C VAL A 194 -9.28 6.22 15.89
N ASP A 195 -9.93 6.68 14.81
CA ASP A 195 -10.89 7.79 14.84
C ASP A 195 -12.05 7.54 15.80
N ALA A 196 -12.60 6.32 15.82
CA ALA A 196 -13.66 5.93 16.75
C ALA A 196 -13.22 6.01 18.24
N HIS A 197 -11.94 5.84 18.53
CA HIS A 197 -11.40 5.99 19.88
C HIS A 197 -11.14 7.47 20.22
N LEU A 198 -10.71 8.25 19.23
CA LEU A 198 -10.55 9.70 19.36
C LEU A 198 -11.89 10.42 19.52
N SER A 199 -12.95 9.99 18.83
CA SER A 199 -14.29 10.57 18.99
C SER A 199 -14.89 10.29 20.37
N VAL A 200 -14.55 9.16 20.98
CA VAL A 200 -15.03 8.78 22.33
C VAL A 200 -14.22 9.45 23.44
N ALA A 201 -12.91 9.64 23.24
CA ALA A 201 -12.00 10.14 24.27
C ALA A 201 -11.51 11.58 24.05
N GLY A 202 -11.77 12.20 22.89
CA GLY A 202 -11.18 13.49 22.49
C GLY A 202 -11.55 14.64 23.42
N ASP A 203 -12.82 14.73 23.82
CA ASP A 203 -13.32 15.73 24.78
C ASP A 203 -12.64 15.64 26.16
N LEU A 204 -12.04 14.49 26.51
CA LEU A 204 -11.30 14.31 27.77
C LEU A 204 -9.95 15.04 27.76
N ILE A 205 -9.37 15.20 26.57
CA ILE A 205 -8.00 15.71 26.35
C ILE A 205 -8.01 17.15 25.83
N ASP A 206 -9.18 17.66 25.42
CA ASP A 206 -9.36 19.02 24.94
C ASP A 206 -9.15 20.05 26.08
N PRO A 207 -8.16 20.96 25.99
CA PRO A 207 -7.89 21.96 27.03
C PRO A 207 -9.04 22.97 27.21
N GLU A 208 -9.85 23.22 26.18
CA GLU A 208 -10.91 24.24 26.17
C GLU A 208 -12.23 23.75 26.81
N LYS A 209 -12.37 22.45 27.08
CA LYS A 209 -13.59 21.85 27.64
C LYS A 209 -13.69 22.06 29.16
N SER A 210 -14.92 22.26 29.64
CA SER A 210 -15.21 22.39 31.07
C SER A 210 -14.93 21.09 31.85
N LEU A 211 -14.72 21.20 33.17
CA LEU A 211 -14.54 20.03 34.04
C LEU A 211 -15.74 19.06 34.02
N GLN A 212 -16.96 19.58 33.85
CA GLN A 212 -18.17 18.76 33.74
C GLN A 212 -18.20 17.97 32.42
N ASP A 213 -17.84 18.61 31.31
CA ASP A 213 -17.76 17.97 29.99
C ASP A 213 -16.70 16.87 29.98
N LYS A 214 -15.54 17.12 30.60
CA LYS A 214 -14.47 16.13 30.77
C LYS A 214 -14.94 14.94 31.61
N ALA A 215 -15.66 15.18 32.72
CA ALA A 215 -16.20 14.10 33.55
C ALA A 215 -17.23 13.25 32.79
N LYS A 216 -18.12 13.88 32.02
CA LYS A 216 -19.11 13.19 31.18
C LYS A 216 -18.45 12.38 30.06
N ALA A 217 -17.44 12.95 29.39
CA ALA A 217 -16.64 12.25 28.39
C ALA A 217 -15.92 11.04 28.98
N GLY A 218 -15.33 11.19 30.19
CA GLY A 218 -14.69 10.09 30.92
C GLY A 218 -15.66 8.95 31.25
N ALA A 219 -16.87 9.26 31.71
CA ALA A 219 -17.90 8.26 31.97
C ALA A 219 -18.34 7.52 30.69
N ASN A 220 -18.58 8.26 29.60
CA ASN A 220 -18.94 7.68 28.30
C ASN A 220 -17.82 6.78 27.75
N ALA A 221 -16.57 7.23 27.83
CA ALA A 221 -15.40 6.44 27.46
C ALA A 221 -15.30 5.17 28.32
N GLY A 222 -15.50 5.27 29.63
CA GLY A 222 -15.53 4.12 30.54
C GLY A 222 -16.56 3.06 30.12
N VAL A 223 -17.80 3.49 29.83
CA VAL A 223 -18.86 2.58 29.34
C VAL A 223 -18.50 1.96 27.99
N PHE A 224 -17.96 2.74 27.06
CA PHE A 224 -17.54 2.26 25.76
C PHE A 224 -16.46 1.18 25.87
N TYR A 225 -15.37 1.47 26.58
CA TYR A 225 -14.24 0.55 26.75
C TYR A 225 -14.61 -0.69 27.57
N ALA A 226 -15.48 -0.57 28.57
CA ALA A 226 -16.00 -1.72 29.31
C ALA A 226 -16.77 -2.71 28.43
N LYS A 227 -17.48 -2.22 27.40
CA LYS A 227 -18.19 -3.08 26.42
C LYS A 227 -17.28 -3.60 25.31
N TRP A 228 -16.27 -2.82 24.91
CA TRP A 228 -15.40 -3.12 23.77
C TRP A 228 -14.24 -4.05 24.14
N LEU A 229 -13.53 -3.79 25.24
CA LEU A 229 -12.33 -4.57 25.64
C LEU A 229 -12.61 -6.08 25.80
N PRO A 230 -13.71 -6.54 26.42
CA PRO A 230 -13.98 -7.97 26.54
C PRO A 230 -14.12 -8.67 25.19
N LYS A 231 -14.67 -7.96 24.18
CA LYS A 231 -14.79 -8.50 22.82
C LYS A 231 -13.43 -8.78 22.20
N LEU A 232 -12.36 -8.11 22.62
CA LEU A 232 -11.02 -8.37 22.07
C LEU A 232 -10.36 -9.64 22.60
N VAL A 233 -10.87 -10.25 23.66
CA VAL A 233 -10.22 -11.39 24.32
C VAL A 233 -10.54 -12.71 23.61
N ALA A 234 -11.82 -12.92 23.27
CA ALA A 234 -12.30 -14.14 22.63
C ALA A 234 -13.33 -13.81 21.54
N GLY A 235 -13.38 -14.66 20.52
CA GLY A 235 -14.31 -14.55 19.40
C GLY A 235 -14.29 -15.79 18.51
N PRO A 236 -15.02 -15.80 17.39
CA PRO A 236 -15.14 -16.98 16.53
C PRO A 236 -13.79 -17.60 16.11
N GLY A 237 -12.73 -16.81 15.98
CA GLY A 237 -11.40 -17.33 15.61
C GLY A 237 -10.76 -18.26 16.66
N GLN A 238 -11.24 -18.28 17.90
CA GLN A 238 -10.84 -19.25 18.94
C GLN A 238 -11.63 -20.56 18.85
N LEU A 239 -12.78 -20.57 18.17
CA LEU A 239 -13.62 -21.76 18.04
C LEU A 239 -13.10 -22.64 16.91
N PRO A 240 -12.74 -23.92 17.14
CA PRO A 240 -12.17 -24.78 16.09
C PRO A 240 -13.09 -25.01 14.89
N VAL A 241 -14.41 -24.88 15.08
CA VAL A 241 -15.45 -25.18 14.08
C VAL A 241 -15.95 -23.95 13.32
N SER A 242 -15.47 -22.74 13.64
CA SER A 242 -15.90 -21.53 12.94
C SER A 242 -15.32 -21.46 11.53
N TYR A 243 -16.03 -20.77 10.63
CA TYR A 243 -15.67 -20.61 9.22
C TYR A 243 -15.60 -21.95 8.45
N GLY A 244 -16.34 -22.97 8.91
CA GLY A 244 -16.37 -24.30 8.29
C GLY A 244 -16.94 -24.28 6.87
N GLU A 245 -17.69 -23.24 6.51
CA GLU A 245 -18.17 -22.97 5.16
C GLU A 245 -17.05 -22.68 4.15
N PHE A 246 -15.81 -22.42 4.60
CA PHE A 246 -14.64 -22.22 3.74
C PHE A 246 -13.77 -23.49 3.61
N LYS A 247 -14.36 -24.67 3.75
CA LYS A 247 -13.66 -25.95 3.68
C LYS A 247 -14.05 -26.74 2.44
N HIS A 248 -13.29 -26.55 1.36
CA HIS A 248 -13.59 -27.15 0.05
C HIS A 248 -12.33 -27.74 -0.61
N GLY A 249 -11.99 -28.99 -0.27
CA GLY A 249 -10.78 -29.67 -0.74
C GLY A 249 -9.50 -29.13 -0.08
N VAL A 250 -9.28 -27.82 -0.18
CA VAL A 250 -8.34 -27.05 0.65
C VAL A 250 -9.15 -26.35 1.74
N ASP A 251 -8.64 -26.36 2.98
CA ASP A 251 -9.31 -25.78 4.14
C ASP A 251 -8.79 -24.36 4.40
N LEU A 252 -9.58 -23.34 4.05
CA LEU A 252 -9.25 -21.93 4.29
C LEU A 252 -9.74 -21.44 5.67
N SER A 253 -10.57 -22.23 6.36
CA SER A 253 -11.09 -21.89 7.68
C SER A 253 -10.00 -21.55 8.72
N PRO A 254 -8.81 -22.20 8.75
CA PRO A 254 -7.75 -21.83 9.68
C PRO A 254 -7.18 -20.44 9.42
N HIS A 255 -7.19 -19.97 8.18
CA HIS A 255 -6.70 -18.64 7.80
C HIS A 255 -7.68 -17.56 8.24
N LEU A 256 -8.97 -17.76 8.04
CA LEU A 256 -10.00 -16.82 8.55
C LEU A 256 -10.00 -16.74 10.07
N ARG A 257 -9.84 -17.89 10.76
CA ARG A 257 -9.62 -17.90 12.21
C ARG A 257 -8.33 -17.18 12.61
N TYR A 258 -7.26 -17.33 11.83
CA TYR A 258 -6.02 -16.58 12.05
C TYR A 258 -6.24 -15.08 11.91
N VAL A 259 -6.92 -14.64 10.85
CA VAL A 259 -7.24 -13.23 10.61
C VAL A 259 -8.03 -12.65 11.77
N GLU A 260 -9.08 -13.34 12.20
CA GLU A 260 -9.93 -12.89 13.31
C GLU A 260 -9.13 -12.71 14.61
N ARG A 261 -8.29 -13.68 14.98
CA ARG A 261 -7.47 -13.61 16.19
C ARG A 261 -6.44 -12.47 16.11
N HIS A 262 -5.85 -12.28 14.94
CA HIS A 262 -4.81 -11.27 14.73
C HIS A 262 -5.37 -9.86 14.56
N ALA A 263 -6.58 -9.70 14.02
CA ALA A 263 -7.29 -8.43 14.04
C ALA A 263 -7.58 -7.98 15.49
N ARG A 264 -8.01 -8.91 16.36
CA ARG A 264 -8.15 -8.62 17.80
C ARG A 264 -6.81 -8.31 18.47
N LYS A 265 -5.74 -9.06 18.14
CA LYS A 265 -4.38 -8.78 18.62
C LYS A 265 -3.92 -7.37 18.20
N LEU A 266 -4.15 -7.00 16.95
CA LEU A 266 -3.84 -5.68 16.40
C LEU A 266 -4.58 -4.57 17.15
N ALA A 267 -5.88 -4.74 17.40
CA ALA A 267 -6.68 -3.80 18.18
C ALA A 267 -6.14 -3.64 19.61
N ARG A 268 -5.77 -4.75 20.29
CA ARG A 268 -5.16 -4.68 21.64
C ARG A 268 -3.79 -3.98 21.61
N SER A 269 -2.95 -4.28 20.63
CA SER A 269 -1.63 -3.64 20.48
C SER A 269 -1.76 -2.14 20.21
N THR A 270 -2.70 -1.75 19.35
CA THR A 270 -3.01 -0.34 19.06
C THR A 270 -3.52 0.37 20.30
N PHE A 271 -4.47 -0.23 21.02
CA PHE A 271 -5.00 0.35 22.26
C PHE A 271 -3.95 0.49 23.36
N TYR A 272 -3.06 -0.50 23.51
CA TYR A 272 -1.93 -0.41 24.41
C TYR A 272 -0.99 0.74 24.04
N ALA A 273 -0.68 0.92 22.75
CA ALA A 273 0.13 2.04 22.27
C ALA A 273 -0.53 3.41 22.51
N MET A 274 -1.84 3.52 22.27
CA MET A 274 -2.62 4.71 22.60
C MET A 274 -2.55 5.03 24.10
N SER A 275 -2.67 4.01 24.95
CA SER A 275 -2.58 4.17 26.41
C SER A 275 -1.17 4.60 26.85
N ARG A 276 -0.14 4.05 26.21
CA ARG A 276 1.27 4.30 26.53
C ARG A 276 1.77 5.66 26.05
N TRP A 277 1.38 6.09 24.85
CA TRP A 277 1.91 7.29 24.20
C TRP A 277 0.92 8.44 24.08
N GLN A 278 -0.37 8.19 24.26
CA GLN A 278 -1.44 9.20 24.18
C GLN A 278 -1.30 10.03 22.89
N GLY A 279 -1.44 11.36 22.96
CA GLY A 279 -1.26 12.24 21.81
C GLY A 279 0.10 12.09 21.10
N LYS A 280 1.16 11.72 21.82
CA LYS A 280 2.50 11.51 21.22
C LYS A 280 2.56 10.31 20.29
N MET A 281 1.53 9.45 20.26
CA MET A 281 1.43 8.34 19.32
C MET A 281 1.51 8.79 17.86
N GLU A 282 1.01 9.98 17.53
CA GLU A 282 1.12 10.55 16.18
C GLU A 282 2.57 10.69 15.69
N THR A 283 3.53 10.82 16.64
CA THR A 283 4.97 10.93 16.36
C THR A 283 5.68 9.58 16.26
N LYS A 284 4.97 8.47 16.51
CA LYS A 284 5.49 7.10 16.45
C LYS A 284 5.17 6.46 15.10
N GLN A 285 5.55 7.15 14.03
CA GLN A 285 5.20 6.81 12.65
C GLN A 285 5.67 5.40 12.22
N GLY A 286 6.84 4.94 12.68
CA GLY A 286 7.30 3.57 12.42
C GLY A 286 6.40 2.50 13.05
N PHE A 287 5.88 2.75 14.25
CA PHE A 287 4.88 1.88 14.88
C PHE A 287 3.55 1.92 14.11
N LEU A 288 3.07 3.12 13.77
CA LEU A 288 1.82 3.29 13.02
C LEU A 288 1.86 2.60 11.66
N GLY A 289 2.97 2.72 10.93
CA GLY A 289 3.19 2.01 9.66
C GLY A 289 3.04 0.51 9.82
N ARG A 290 3.72 -0.09 10.80
CA ARG A 290 3.62 -1.54 11.05
C ARG A 290 2.22 -2.00 11.44
N ILE A 291 1.46 -1.18 12.19
CA ILE A 291 0.05 -1.46 12.49
C ILE A 291 -0.79 -1.51 11.21
N VAL A 292 -0.57 -0.54 10.31
CA VAL A 292 -1.26 -0.49 9.02
C VAL A 292 -0.85 -1.64 8.11
N ASP A 293 0.43 -1.98 8.04
CA ASP A 293 0.93 -3.11 7.25
C ASP A 293 0.32 -4.44 7.71
N ILE A 294 0.20 -4.65 9.04
CA ILE A 294 -0.51 -5.82 9.58
C ILE A 294 -1.97 -5.79 9.13
N GLY A 295 -2.65 -4.64 9.24
CA GLY A 295 -4.02 -4.47 8.78
C GLY A 295 -4.19 -4.79 7.29
N ALA A 296 -3.26 -4.35 6.45
CA ALA A 296 -3.25 -4.59 5.01
C ALA A 296 -3.11 -6.09 4.67
N GLU A 297 -2.18 -6.79 5.32
CA GLU A 297 -2.03 -8.24 5.16
C GLU A 297 -3.28 -9.00 5.58
N LEU A 298 -3.84 -8.67 6.76
CA LEU A 298 -5.06 -9.31 7.27
C LEU A 298 -6.27 -9.07 6.35
N PHE A 299 -6.41 -7.84 5.83
CA PHE A 299 -7.45 -7.51 4.85
C PHE A 299 -7.28 -8.29 3.55
N ALA A 300 -6.06 -8.35 3.01
CA ALA A 300 -5.77 -9.12 1.80
C ALA A 300 -6.02 -10.63 1.98
N MET A 301 -5.70 -11.19 3.17
CA MET A 301 -6.00 -12.58 3.49
C MET A 301 -7.51 -12.85 3.48
N SER A 302 -8.30 -11.99 4.13
CA SER A 302 -9.75 -12.10 4.12
C SER A 302 -10.33 -11.98 2.71
N ALA A 303 -9.88 -10.99 1.93
CA ALA A 303 -10.32 -10.78 0.56
C ALA A 303 -10.01 -12.01 -0.31
N ALA A 304 -8.81 -12.58 -0.22
CA ALA A 304 -8.41 -13.78 -0.96
C ALA A 304 -9.30 -14.99 -0.64
N CYS A 305 -9.62 -15.23 0.63
CA CYS A 305 -10.52 -16.31 1.03
C CYS A 305 -11.95 -16.12 0.49
N VAL A 306 -12.48 -14.90 0.59
CA VAL A 306 -13.84 -14.58 0.09
C VAL A 306 -13.90 -14.66 -1.43
N ARG A 307 -12.87 -14.18 -2.15
CA ARG A 307 -12.78 -14.34 -3.61
C ARG A 307 -12.74 -15.80 -4.02
N ALA A 308 -11.97 -16.64 -3.32
CA ALA A 308 -11.91 -18.07 -3.61
C ALA A 308 -13.29 -18.72 -3.45
N GLU A 309 -14.04 -18.33 -2.42
CA GLU A 309 -15.41 -18.82 -2.22
C GLU A 309 -16.39 -18.31 -3.28
N LEU A 310 -16.28 -17.05 -3.69
CA LEU A 310 -17.08 -16.48 -4.78
C LEU A 310 -16.87 -17.28 -6.08
N LEU A 311 -15.62 -17.47 -6.49
CA LEU A 311 -15.25 -18.23 -7.69
C LEU A 311 -15.76 -19.68 -7.63
N ARG A 312 -15.63 -20.33 -6.46
CA ARG A 312 -16.19 -21.67 -6.23
C ARG A 312 -17.71 -21.68 -6.38
N SER A 313 -18.42 -20.69 -5.82
CA SER A 313 -19.88 -20.60 -5.88
C SER A 313 -20.42 -20.38 -7.31
N GLN A 314 -19.63 -19.73 -8.16
CA GLN A 314 -19.96 -19.49 -9.57
C GLN A 314 -19.60 -20.68 -10.48
N GLY A 315 -18.86 -21.68 -9.97
CA GLY A 315 -18.38 -22.82 -10.75
C GLY A 315 -17.08 -22.56 -11.52
N ASP A 316 -16.42 -21.43 -11.28
CA ASP A 316 -15.26 -20.96 -12.03
C ASP A 316 -13.96 -21.19 -11.25
N HIS A 317 -13.11 -22.11 -11.70
CA HIS A 317 -11.75 -22.31 -11.14
C HIS A 317 -11.68 -22.42 -9.60
N GLY A 318 -12.75 -22.87 -8.95
CA GLY A 318 -12.88 -22.79 -7.49
C GLY A 318 -11.78 -23.54 -6.73
N ARG A 319 -11.37 -24.70 -7.25
CA ARG A 319 -10.29 -25.49 -6.63
C ARG A 319 -8.95 -24.73 -6.70
N GLU A 320 -8.62 -24.20 -7.86
CA GLU A 320 -7.37 -23.47 -8.12
C GLU A 320 -7.33 -22.16 -7.31
N ALA A 321 -8.47 -21.45 -7.21
CA ALA A 321 -8.61 -20.26 -6.40
C ALA A 321 -8.36 -20.54 -4.91
N TYR A 322 -8.92 -21.64 -4.39
CA TYR A 322 -8.67 -22.10 -3.02
C TYR A 322 -7.18 -22.45 -2.77
N GLN A 323 -6.50 -23.05 -3.74
CA GLN A 323 -5.05 -23.32 -3.64
C GLN A 323 -4.22 -22.04 -3.59
N LEU A 324 -4.51 -21.07 -4.46
CA LEU A 324 -3.81 -19.78 -4.48
C LEU A 324 -4.06 -18.98 -3.19
N ALA A 325 -5.30 -18.99 -2.69
CA ALA A 325 -5.65 -18.35 -1.42
C ALA A 325 -4.90 -18.99 -0.23
N ASP A 326 -4.78 -20.32 -0.17
CA ASP A 326 -4.01 -21.00 0.89
C ASP A 326 -2.52 -20.63 0.85
N VAL A 327 -1.90 -20.67 -0.34
CA VAL A 327 -0.49 -20.29 -0.50
C VAL A 327 -0.28 -18.83 -0.10
N PHE A 328 -1.12 -17.91 -0.58
CA PHE A 328 -1.04 -16.50 -0.22
C PHE A 328 -1.16 -16.30 1.30
N CYS A 329 -2.17 -16.90 1.92
CA CYS A 329 -2.40 -16.79 3.36
C CYS A 329 -1.22 -17.32 4.16
N ARG A 330 -0.62 -18.45 3.77
CA ARG A 330 0.58 -18.99 4.46
C ARG A 330 1.77 -18.04 4.39
N GLN A 331 2.03 -17.47 3.21
CA GLN A 331 3.11 -16.49 3.04
C GLN A 331 2.83 -15.18 3.80
N SER A 332 1.58 -14.71 3.76
CA SER A 332 1.13 -13.52 4.49
C SER A 332 1.25 -13.69 6.01
N ARG A 333 0.92 -14.86 6.56
CA ARG A 333 1.09 -15.15 7.99
C ARG A 333 2.52 -14.97 8.48
N ILE A 334 3.51 -15.36 7.67
CA ILE A 334 4.93 -15.14 8.03
C ILE A 334 5.21 -13.64 8.16
N ARG A 335 4.80 -12.84 7.16
CA ARG A 335 4.95 -11.38 7.19
C ARG A 335 4.21 -10.74 8.37
N VAL A 336 3.00 -11.20 8.68
CA VAL A 336 2.22 -10.73 9.83
C VAL A 336 2.95 -11.00 11.15
N GLU A 337 3.50 -12.19 11.36
CA GLU A 337 4.25 -12.50 12.59
C GLU A 337 5.52 -11.63 12.70
N GLU A 338 6.26 -11.45 11.61
CA GLU A 338 7.44 -10.58 11.56
C GLU A 338 7.07 -9.12 11.91
N LEU A 339 5.99 -8.59 11.33
CA LEU A 339 5.50 -7.24 11.62
C LEU A 339 5.07 -7.10 13.08
N PHE A 340 4.35 -8.07 13.64
CA PHE A 340 3.98 -8.07 15.06
C PHE A 340 5.20 -8.09 15.98
N GLY A 341 6.24 -8.86 15.66
CA GLY A 341 7.50 -8.85 16.40
C GLY A 341 8.16 -7.47 16.35
N ARG A 342 8.18 -6.85 15.17
CA ARG A 342 8.79 -5.53 14.93
C ARG A 342 8.02 -4.36 15.53
N LEU A 343 6.79 -4.55 16.03
CA LEU A 343 6.08 -3.50 16.77
C LEU A 343 6.87 -3.04 18.00
N TRP A 344 7.53 -3.98 18.69
CA TRP A 344 8.21 -3.71 19.96
C TRP A 344 9.72 -4.00 19.91
N THR A 345 10.16 -4.85 18.98
CA THR A 345 11.57 -5.14 18.74
C THR A 345 12.01 -4.44 17.46
N ASN A 346 12.50 -3.20 17.58
CA ASN A 346 12.93 -2.36 16.45
C ASN A 346 14.01 -1.37 16.88
N THR A 347 14.53 -0.62 15.89
CA THR A 347 15.59 0.38 16.05
C THR A 347 15.07 1.82 16.05
N ASP A 348 13.75 2.05 16.04
CA ASP A 348 13.15 3.38 15.74
C ASP A 348 13.72 4.52 16.61
N ASP A 349 13.93 4.28 17.91
CA ASP A 349 14.50 5.28 18.82
C ASP A 349 16.01 5.49 18.61
N LEU A 350 16.75 4.48 18.16
CA LEU A 350 18.16 4.59 17.79
C LEU A 350 18.31 5.34 16.46
N ASP A 351 17.50 4.99 15.46
CA ASP A 351 17.50 5.60 14.13
C ASP A 351 17.25 7.12 14.24
N ARG A 352 16.30 7.52 15.10
CA ARG A 352 16.04 8.94 15.39
C ARG A 352 17.27 9.67 15.96
N LYS A 353 18.05 9.01 16.82
CA LYS A 353 19.29 9.60 17.36
C LYS A 353 20.37 9.69 16.30
N LEU A 354 20.53 8.64 15.48
CA LEU A 354 21.52 8.60 14.41
C LEU A 354 21.26 9.69 13.37
N VAL A 355 20.01 9.87 12.94
CA VAL A 355 19.60 10.95 12.02
C VAL A 355 20.03 12.32 12.52
N LYS A 356 19.93 12.59 13.83
CA LYS A 356 20.40 13.88 14.38
C LYS A 356 21.90 14.09 14.15
N GLY A 357 22.71 13.05 14.28
CA GLY A 357 24.16 13.12 14.02
C GLY A 357 24.48 13.26 12.54
N ILE A 358 23.75 12.55 11.66
CA ILE A 358 23.87 12.70 10.20
C ILE A 358 23.56 14.15 9.79
N MET A 359 22.41 14.67 10.21
CA MET A 359 21.98 16.03 9.87
C MET A 359 22.86 17.14 10.45
N SER A 360 23.71 16.83 11.44
CA SER A 360 24.67 17.78 11.99
C SER A 360 26.07 17.65 11.40
N GLY A 361 26.25 16.81 10.37
CA GLY A 361 27.53 16.57 9.71
C GLY A 361 28.49 15.65 10.46
N THR A 362 28.06 15.02 11.56
CA THR A 362 28.95 14.19 12.43
C THR A 362 29.57 13.02 11.68
N TYR A 363 28.88 12.51 10.66
CA TYR A 363 29.27 11.32 9.90
C TYR A 363 29.58 11.62 8.43
N GLU A 364 29.84 12.88 8.07
CA GLU A 364 30.15 13.30 6.68
C GLU A 364 31.34 12.54 6.08
N TRP A 365 32.28 12.06 6.91
CA TRP A 365 33.40 11.22 6.47
C TRP A 365 32.98 9.93 5.76
N LEU A 366 31.74 9.46 5.92
CA LEU A 366 31.20 8.31 5.16
C LEU A 366 30.99 8.62 3.68
N GLU A 367 30.95 9.90 3.32
CA GLU A 367 30.73 10.39 1.96
C GLU A 367 32.06 10.52 1.19
N ASP A 368 33.20 10.32 1.86
CA ASP A 368 34.52 10.44 1.25
C ASP A 368 34.78 9.35 0.19
N GLY A 369 35.50 9.73 -0.87
CA GLY A 369 35.99 8.79 -1.89
C GLY A 369 35.04 8.52 -3.06
N ILE A 370 33.92 9.26 -3.16
CA ILE A 370 33.02 9.21 -4.32
C ILE A 370 33.20 10.42 -5.23
N VAL A 371 32.83 10.26 -6.50
CA VAL A 371 32.55 11.37 -7.40
C VAL A 371 31.05 11.56 -7.42
N ASP A 372 30.56 12.70 -6.95
CA ASP A 372 29.14 13.05 -7.02
C ASP A 372 28.76 13.37 -8.48
N PRO A 373 27.89 12.57 -9.14
CA PRO A 373 27.45 12.85 -10.49
C PRO A 373 26.36 13.95 -10.57
N SER A 374 25.94 14.51 -9.43
CA SER A 374 24.92 15.56 -9.35
C SER A 374 25.41 16.88 -9.95
N GLY A 375 24.51 17.60 -10.62
CA GLY A 375 24.79 18.94 -11.14
C GLY A 375 24.73 20.02 -10.05
N GLU A 376 25.31 21.18 -10.32
CA GLU A 376 25.21 22.35 -9.45
C GLU A 376 23.78 22.94 -9.43
N GLY A 377 23.32 23.38 -8.26
CA GLY A 377 22.04 24.07 -8.10
C GLY A 377 21.46 23.92 -6.69
N PRO A 378 20.38 24.67 -6.37
CA PRO A 378 19.69 24.51 -5.10
C PRO A 378 18.89 23.20 -5.08
N TRP A 379 18.76 22.58 -3.90
CA TRP A 379 17.92 21.40 -3.69
C TRP A 379 16.43 21.67 -4.00
N ILE A 380 15.96 22.88 -3.69
CA ILE A 380 14.59 23.33 -3.96
C ILE A 380 14.69 24.67 -4.66
N ALA A 381 14.19 24.73 -5.90
CA ALA A 381 14.13 25.97 -6.66
C ALA A 381 13.14 26.97 -6.04
N ALA A 382 13.48 28.26 -6.03
CA ALA A 382 12.59 29.31 -5.58
C ALA A 382 11.36 29.44 -6.51
N ALA A 383 10.19 29.69 -5.92
CA ALA A 383 8.98 30.00 -6.66
C ALA A 383 8.85 31.52 -6.83
N ASP A 384 9.44 32.07 -7.89
CA ASP A 384 9.35 33.51 -8.16
C ASP A 384 7.95 33.88 -8.69
N PRO A 385 7.23 34.84 -8.08
CA PRO A 385 5.95 35.32 -8.60
C PRO A 385 6.16 36.14 -9.87
N GLY A 386 5.24 36.03 -10.82
CA GLY A 386 5.33 36.78 -12.09
C GLY A 386 5.05 35.91 -13.31
N ALA A 387 5.15 36.52 -14.49
CA ALA A 387 5.06 35.83 -15.77
C ALA A 387 6.25 34.86 -15.95
N SER A 388 6.06 33.81 -16.74
CA SER A 388 7.19 32.94 -17.10
C SER A 388 8.18 33.70 -17.97
N ALA A 389 9.47 33.63 -17.64
CA ALA A 389 10.54 34.07 -18.54
C ALA A 389 10.91 32.99 -19.58
N LYS A 390 10.34 31.79 -19.47
CA LYS A 390 10.60 30.66 -20.38
C LYS A 390 9.57 30.62 -21.51
N GLU A 391 9.98 30.12 -22.66
CA GLU A 391 9.07 29.85 -23.77
C GLU A 391 7.95 28.89 -23.35
N ASN A 392 6.74 29.15 -23.82
CA ASN A 392 5.58 28.31 -23.52
C ASN A 392 5.66 26.96 -24.24
N GLN A 393 5.97 25.91 -23.49
CA GLN A 393 6.05 24.52 -23.96
C GLN A 393 4.67 23.80 -24.03
N HIS A 394 3.56 24.53 -23.97
CA HIS A 394 2.22 23.96 -24.12
C HIS A 394 2.01 23.45 -25.56
N ARG A 395 1.61 22.19 -25.69
CA ARG A 395 1.27 21.57 -26.97
C ARG A 395 -0.25 21.59 -27.11
N PRO A 396 -0.84 22.48 -27.93
CA PRO A 396 -2.28 22.44 -28.16
C PRO A 396 -2.63 21.13 -28.86
N ILE A 397 -3.55 20.36 -28.27
CA ILE A 397 -4.17 19.22 -28.95
C ILE A 397 -5.06 19.82 -30.04
N ARG A 398 -4.74 19.55 -31.31
CA ARG A 398 -5.54 19.97 -32.47
C ARG A 398 -6.56 18.92 -32.85
#